data_AF-A0A944N5I2-F1
#
_entry.id   AF-A0A944N5I2-F1
#
_cell.length_a   1.000
_cell.length_b   1.000
_cell.length_c   1.000
_cell.angle_alpha   90.00
_cell.angle_beta   90.00
_cell.angle_gamma   90.00
#
_symmetry.space_group_name_H-M   'P 1'
#
loop_
_entity.id
_entity.type
_entity.pdbx_description
1 polymer ?
#
loop_
_entity_poly.entity_id
_entity_poly.type
_entity_poly.pdbx_seq_one_letter_code
_entity_poly.pdbx_strand_id
1 'polypeptide(L)'
;MYRFAKWFFTLGVLAVISTSIYSSVGGQNERAPFPVPLSCYSEDLGSAKFIEVGCDKIHGVENYRDPVGGSVGAILSHRISANSFNLIASLIFLIAILHTFMANKLTAKAHLIHEEHDERMKAAGASEEEIKHDIPFKAELFHFLGEVEVVFGMWVIALLFVTIGFFDWTTFKNYMVYDRVYIEPMFVVVIMAIASTRPVVKFAEQLLGLAAGLGGHSKAAWWFSILLIAPLLGSFITEPAAITIAALLLANQFYKYKPSSGFAYATIGLLFVNISVGGTLTHFAAPPVLMVAAPWDWDMGFMAANFGWKAALGILISNLLYYMVFRGQFAKMGKQDEVSASADFDTPEVQTLKPGRMSHEEFEAMWAERETSIPWWITLVHLFFLAWTVFNAHYPVMFISGLLFFLGFMSLTATHQNKVELRGPIMVGFFLGGLITHGGLQAWWIAPVLGSLAELPLMLTATVLTAVNDNAAITYLATLVPNLAEASKYAVVAGAVTGGGLTVIANAPNPAGQSILGRFFENGVNPLKLLVSALIPTIIMGLCFMAL
;
A
#
# COMPACT_ATOMS: atom_id res chain seq x y z
N MET A 1 -47.98 14.13 -6.45
CA MET A 1 -47.17 13.00 -5.93
C MET A 1 -45.68 13.34 -5.77
N TYR A 2 -45.00 13.93 -6.76
CA TYR A 2 -43.55 14.18 -6.72
C TYR A 2 -43.07 15.10 -5.57
N ARG A 3 -43.82 16.15 -5.22
CA ARG A 3 -43.52 17.04 -4.08
C ARG A 3 -43.72 16.38 -2.71
N PHE A 4 -44.72 15.52 -2.60
CA PHE A 4 -45.01 14.76 -1.37
C PHE A 4 -43.96 13.67 -1.13
N ALA A 5 -43.49 13.00 -2.19
CA ALA A 5 -42.40 12.03 -2.13
C ALA A 5 -41.07 12.69 -1.72
N LYS A 6 -40.76 13.88 -2.25
CA LYS A 6 -39.61 14.67 -1.78
C LYS A 6 -39.73 15.01 -0.30
N TRP A 7 -40.89 15.49 0.16
CA TRP A 7 -41.11 15.83 1.57
C TRP A 7 -40.97 14.63 2.50
N PHE A 8 -41.53 13.47 2.14
CA PHE A 8 -41.36 12.24 2.92
C PHE A 8 -39.91 11.74 2.92
N PHE A 9 -39.20 11.86 1.81
CA PHE A 9 -37.78 11.51 1.74
C PHE A 9 -36.94 12.46 2.60
N THR A 10 -37.18 13.78 2.53
CA THR A 10 -36.47 14.77 3.35
C THR A 10 -36.81 14.64 4.84
N LEU A 11 -38.08 14.38 5.20
CA LEU A 11 -38.48 14.08 6.57
C LEU A 11 -37.91 12.76 7.08
N GLY A 12 -37.82 11.73 6.22
CA GLY A 12 -37.19 10.46 6.55
C GLY A 12 -35.69 10.62 6.82
N VAL A 13 -34.99 11.37 5.96
CA VAL A 13 -33.57 11.70 6.15
C VAL A 13 -33.35 12.54 7.41
N LEU A 14 -34.18 13.56 7.66
CA LEU A 14 -34.11 14.38 8.86
C LEU A 14 -34.47 13.60 10.13
N ALA A 15 -35.44 12.69 10.08
CA ALA A 15 -35.80 11.82 11.19
C ALA A 15 -34.67 10.86 11.56
N VAL A 16 -33.96 10.29 10.57
CA VAL A 16 -32.77 9.45 10.76
C VAL A 16 -31.60 10.25 11.35
N ILE A 17 -31.41 11.50 10.93
CA ILE A 17 -30.40 12.42 11.52
C ILE A 17 -30.78 12.80 12.95
N SER A 18 -32.08 12.95 13.26
CA SER A 18 -32.55 13.39 14.58
C SER A 18 -32.49 12.27 15.63
N THR A 19 -32.82 11.03 15.27
CA THR A 19 -32.73 9.87 16.18
C THR A 19 -31.28 9.46 16.46
N SER A 20 -30.36 9.70 15.54
CA SER A 20 -28.92 9.39 15.72
C SER A 20 -28.19 10.36 16.65
N ILE A 21 -28.71 11.58 16.86
CA ILE A 21 -28.15 12.55 17.82
C ILE A 21 -28.61 12.23 19.25
N TYR A 22 -29.84 11.73 19.43
CA TYR A 22 -30.44 11.51 20.75
C TYR A 22 -30.00 10.21 21.45
N SER A 23 -29.45 9.23 20.74
CA SER A 23 -28.96 7.96 21.33
C SER A 23 -27.51 8.01 21.85
N SER A 24 -26.89 9.20 21.88
CA SER A 24 -25.45 9.32 22.13
C SER A 24 -25.02 9.38 23.61
N VAL A 25 -25.95 9.32 24.56
CA VAL A 25 -25.65 9.43 26.00
C VAL A 25 -25.92 8.11 26.73
N GLY A 26 -24.98 7.16 26.60
CA GLY A 26 -24.92 5.96 27.43
C GLY A 26 -23.47 5.68 27.80
N GLY A 27 -23.16 5.46 29.08
CA GLY A 27 -21.79 5.27 29.56
C GLY A 27 -21.08 4.09 28.88
N GLN A 28 -19.78 4.22 28.61
CA GLN A 28 -18.98 3.18 27.93
C GLN A 28 -18.95 1.84 28.70
N ASN A 29 -19.07 1.88 30.03
CA ASN A 29 -18.93 0.70 30.88
C ASN A 29 -20.11 -0.27 30.90
N GLU A 30 -21.26 0.05 30.27
CA GLU A 30 -22.46 -0.80 30.29
C GLU A 30 -22.73 -1.52 28.95
N ARG A 31 -21.91 -1.31 27.93
CA ARG A 31 -22.16 -1.83 26.58
C ARG A 31 -21.60 -3.23 26.40
N ALA A 32 -22.29 -4.05 25.61
CA ALA A 32 -21.75 -5.32 25.12
C ALA A 32 -20.58 -5.03 24.16
N PRO A 33 -19.46 -5.76 24.27
CA PRO A 33 -18.30 -5.55 23.42
C PRO A 33 -18.59 -5.96 21.97
N PHE A 34 -18.12 -5.14 21.01
CA PHE A 34 -18.28 -5.40 19.58
C PHE A 34 -16.99 -5.07 18.81
N PRO A 35 -16.49 -5.96 17.93
CA PRO A 35 -16.93 -7.34 17.72
C PRO A 35 -16.78 -8.17 18.98
N VAL A 36 -17.44 -9.32 19.02
CA VAL A 36 -17.35 -10.23 20.17
C VAL A 36 -15.90 -10.67 20.37
N PRO A 37 -15.27 -10.37 21.52
CA PRO A 37 -13.89 -10.73 21.80
C PRO A 37 -13.65 -12.24 21.72
N LEU A 38 -12.46 -12.65 21.26
CA LEU A 38 -12.08 -14.06 21.19
C LEU A 38 -12.09 -14.76 22.56
N SER A 39 -11.80 -14.01 23.62
CA SER A 39 -11.89 -14.50 25.01
C SER A 39 -13.30 -14.97 25.37
N CYS A 40 -14.36 -14.41 24.77
CA CYS A 40 -15.72 -14.88 25.01
C CYS A 40 -15.98 -16.29 24.46
N TYR A 41 -15.14 -16.77 23.54
CA TYR A 41 -15.22 -18.14 23.02
C TYR A 41 -14.32 -19.11 23.78
N SER A 42 -13.23 -18.63 24.39
CA SER A 42 -12.21 -19.50 25.01
C SER A 42 -12.27 -19.55 26.54
N GLU A 43 -12.71 -18.50 27.22
CA GLU A 43 -12.71 -18.40 28.68
C GLU A 43 -13.94 -19.10 29.30
N ASP A 44 -13.79 -19.58 30.54
CA ASP A 44 -14.90 -20.13 31.30
C ASP A 44 -15.97 -19.07 31.62
N LEU A 45 -17.24 -19.45 31.51
CA LEU A 45 -18.39 -18.61 31.86
C LEU A 45 -18.25 -18.10 33.30
N GLY A 46 -18.30 -16.79 33.48
CA GLY A 46 -18.22 -16.14 34.79
C GLY A 46 -16.81 -16.04 35.39
N SER A 47 -15.75 -16.40 34.65
CA SER A 47 -14.38 -16.16 35.10
C SER A 47 -14.08 -14.65 35.21
N ALA A 48 -13.08 -14.28 36.02
CA ALA A 48 -12.71 -12.86 36.19
C ALA A 48 -12.40 -12.18 34.85
N LYS A 49 -11.65 -12.88 33.97
CA LYS A 49 -11.29 -12.38 32.65
C LYS A 49 -12.49 -12.30 31.71
N PHE A 50 -13.45 -13.22 31.81
CA PHE A 50 -14.70 -13.20 31.05
C PHE A 50 -15.55 -11.96 31.38
N ILE A 51 -15.65 -11.61 32.66
CA ILE A 51 -16.37 -10.41 33.12
C ILE A 51 -15.59 -9.13 32.79
N GLU A 52 -14.25 -9.15 32.93
CA GLU A 52 -13.38 -8.01 32.63
C GLU A 52 -13.52 -7.52 31.18
N VAL A 53 -13.54 -8.44 30.21
CA VAL A 53 -13.78 -8.11 28.79
C VAL A 53 -15.27 -7.90 28.45
N GLY A 54 -16.17 -7.99 29.42
CA GLY A 54 -17.60 -7.71 29.24
C GLY A 54 -18.38 -8.77 28.48
N CYS A 55 -17.91 -10.02 28.45
CA CYS A 55 -18.62 -11.10 27.75
C CYS A 55 -20.00 -11.40 28.36
N ASP A 56 -20.16 -11.15 29.66
CA ASP A 56 -21.43 -11.29 30.40
C ASP A 56 -22.56 -10.39 29.86
N LYS A 57 -22.20 -9.30 29.17
CA LYS A 57 -23.15 -8.37 28.56
C LYS A 57 -23.62 -8.84 27.18
N ILE A 58 -23.01 -9.87 26.60
CA ILE A 58 -23.38 -10.40 25.29
C ILE A 58 -24.62 -11.28 25.42
N HIS A 59 -25.65 -10.97 24.65
CA HIS A 59 -26.87 -11.77 24.64
C HIS A 59 -26.58 -13.18 24.12
N GLY A 60 -26.93 -14.21 24.90
CA GLY A 60 -26.75 -15.61 24.51
C GLY A 60 -25.31 -16.10 24.58
N VAL A 61 -24.45 -15.45 25.39
CA VAL A 61 -23.02 -15.79 25.52
C VAL A 61 -22.75 -17.25 25.94
N GLU A 62 -23.72 -17.92 26.56
CA GLU A 62 -23.60 -19.35 26.90
C GLU A 62 -23.35 -20.25 25.68
N ASN A 63 -23.74 -19.81 24.49
CA ASN A 63 -23.53 -20.53 23.23
C ASN A 63 -22.18 -20.23 22.56
N TYR A 64 -21.30 -19.43 23.18
CA TYR A 64 -20.06 -18.98 22.53
C TYR A 64 -18.85 -19.88 22.83
N ARG A 65 -18.92 -20.75 23.84
CA ARG A 65 -17.77 -21.58 24.24
C ARG A 65 -17.33 -22.55 23.15
N ASP A 66 -16.08 -22.43 22.69
CA ASP A 66 -15.53 -23.28 21.65
C ASP A 66 -15.47 -24.76 22.08
N PRO A 67 -15.66 -25.70 21.12
CA PRO A 67 -15.55 -27.13 21.40
C PRO A 67 -14.11 -27.50 21.77
N VAL A 68 -13.94 -28.12 22.95
CA VAL A 68 -12.63 -28.56 23.44
C VAL A 68 -12.08 -29.67 22.54
N GLY A 69 -10.86 -29.49 22.01
CA GLY A 69 -10.22 -30.45 21.11
C GLY A 69 -10.87 -30.56 19.73
N GLY A 70 -11.78 -29.64 19.37
CA GLY A 70 -12.38 -29.59 18.05
C GLY A 70 -11.36 -29.26 16.96
N SER A 71 -11.58 -29.79 15.75
CA SER A 71 -10.83 -29.34 14.58
C SER A 71 -11.13 -27.87 14.27
N VAL A 72 -10.26 -27.20 13.50
CA VAL A 72 -10.50 -25.81 13.05
C VAL A 72 -11.89 -25.68 12.42
N GLY A 73 -12.31 -26.63 11.58
CA GLY A 73 -13.65 -26.62 10.98
C GLY A 73 -14.79 -26.71 12.00
N ALA A 74 -14.63 -27.50 13.07
CA ALA A 74 -15.63 -27.60 14.14
C ALA A 74 -15.74 -26.30 14.93
N ILE A 75 -14.61 -25.66 15.25
CA ILE A 75 -14.56 -24.34 15.89
C ILE A 75 -15.26 -23.29 15.02
N LEU A 76 -14.93 -23.22 13.73
CA LEU A 76 -15.52 -22.24 12.82
C LEU A 76 -17.05 -22.43 12.70
N SER A 77 -17.50 -23.68 12.51
CA SER A 77 -18.93 -24.00 12.45
C SER A 77 -19.67 -23.56 13.71
N HIS A 78 -19.08 -23.83 14.89
CA HIS A 78 -19.63 -23.42 16.17
C HIS A 78 -19.73 -21.89 16.29
N ARG A 79 -18.65 -21.16 16.01
CA ARG A 79 -18.61 -19.68 16.07
C ARG A 79 -19.62 -19.02 15.13
N ILE A 80 -19.88 -19.62 13.95
CA ILE A 80 -20.93 -19.16 13.02
C ILE A 80 -22.32 -19.35 13.63
N SER A 81 -22.57 -20.49 14.27
CA SER A 81 -23.87 -20.75 14.93
C SER A 81 -24.12 -19.83 16.13
N ALA A 82 -23.06 -19.49 16.87
CA ALA A 82 -23.12 -18.56 18.00
C ALA A 82 -23.36 -17.11 17.53
N ASN A 83 -22.70 -16.69 16.45
CA ASN A 83 -22.83 -15.35 15.90
C ASN A 83 -22.79 -15.33 14.36
N SER A 84 -23.96 -15.33 13.73
CA SER A 84 -24.08 -15.33 12.27
C SER A 84 -23.56 -14.06 11.60
N PHE A 85 -23.48 -12.94 12.31
CA PHE A 85 -22.90 -11.69 11.80
C PHE A 85 -21.45 -11.87 11.37
N ASN A 86 -20.68 -12.68 12.10
CA ASN A 86 -19.29 -12.99 11.78
C ASN A 86 -19.13 -13.52 10.35
N LEU A 87 -20.00 -14.44 9.93
CA LEU A 87 -19.97 -15.01 8.59
C LEU A 87 -20.26 -13.94 7.54
N ILE A 88 -21.26 -13.09 7.75
CA ILE A 88 -21.65 -12.05 6.80
C ILE A 88 -20.54 -11.00 6.67
N ALA A 89 -19.97 -10.55 7.78
CA ALA A 89 -18.82 -9.65 7.79
C ALA A 89 -17.62 -10.26 7.03
N SER A 90 -17.35 -11.55 7.20
CA SER A 90 -16.30 -12.26 6.46
C SER A 90 -16.63 -12.43 4.97
N LEU A 91 -17.89 -12.61 4.59
CA LEU A 91 -18.30 -12.64 3.19
C LEU A 91 -18.13 -11.27 2.52
N ILE A 92 -18.47 -10.18 3.20
CA ILE A 92 -18.21 -8.81 2.70
C ILE A 92 -16.71 -8.61 2.50
N PHE A 93 -15.89 -8.98 3.49
CA PHE A 93 -14.44 -8.90 3.39
C PHE A 93 -13.89 -9.75 2.24
N LEU A 94 -14.40 -10.96 2.04
CA LEU A 94 -14.02 -11.82 0.92
C LEU A 94 -14.41 -11.20 -0.43
N ILE A 95 -15.59 -10.59 -0.53
CA ILE A 95 -16.01 -9.90 -1.75
C ILE A 95 -15.10 -8.69 -2.00
N ALA A 96 -14.66 -7.96 -0.97
CA ALA A 96 -13.67 -6.90 -1.11
C ALA A 96 -12.34 -7.43 -1.67
N ILE A 97 -11.83 -8.54 -1.14
CA ILE A 97 -10.64 -9.22 -1.68
C ILE A 97 -10.85 -9.62 -3.16
N LEU A 98 -11.99 -10.23 -3.49
CA LEU A 98 -12.33 -10.61 -4.86
C LEU A 98 -12.46 -9.39 -5.78
N HIS A 99 -12.95 -8.26 -5.28
CA HIS A 99 -13.02 -7.00 -6.01
C HIS A 99 -11.62 -6.47 -6.34
N THR A 100 -10.65 -6.54 -5.41
CA THR A 100 -9.25 -6.17 -5.67
C THR A 100 -8.67 -6.97 -6.85
N PHE A 101 -8.99 -8.26 -6.96
CA PHE A 101 -8.58 -9.07 -8.12
C PHE A 101 -9.25 -8.67 -9.45
N MET A 102 -10.40 -8.02 -9.39
CA MET A 102 -11.12 -7.53 -10.56
C MET A 102 -10.72 -6.12 -10.96
N ALA A 103 -10.03 -5.37 -10.10
CA ALA A 103 -9.66 -3.97 -10.29
C ALA A 103 -9.05 -3.69 -11.68
N ASN A 104 -8.00 -4.42 -12.07
CA ASN A 104 -7.37 -4.26 -13.39
C ASN A 104 -8.34 -4.48 -14.57
N LYS A 105 -9.29 -5.42 -14.44
CA LYS A 105 -10.31 -5.66 -15.48
C LYS A 105 -11.32 -4.53 -15.54
N LEU A 106 -11.63 -3.91 -14.40
CA LEU A 106 -12.52 -2.75 -14.31
C LEU A 106 -11.86 -1.52 -14.93
N THR A 107 -10.58 -1.27 -14.64
CA THR A 107 -9.79 -0.19 -15.28
C THR A 107 -9.66 -0.39 -16.78
N ALA A 108 -9.37 -1.61 -17.25
CA ALA A 108 -9.34 -1.92 -18.68
C ALA A 108 -10.70 -1.65 -19.35
N LYS A 109 -11.80 -1.96 -18.66
CA LYS A 109 -13.15 -1.65 -19.14
C LYS A 109 -13.44 -0.15 -19.12
N ALA A 110 -12.89 0.61 -18.18
CA ALA A 110 -12.99 2.06 -18.18
C ALA A 110 -12.35 2.64 -19.46
N HIS A 111 -11.13 2.20 -19.81
CA HIS A 111 -10.45 2.62 -21.03
C HIS A 111 -11.25 2.30 -22.30
N LEU A 112 -11.82 1.09 -22.40
CA LEU A 112 -12.69 0.74 -23.53
C LEU A 112 -13.93 1.64 -23.64
N ILE A 113 -14.52 2.04 -22.53
CA ILE A 113 -15.68 2.95 -22.52
C ILE A 113 -15.26 4.37 -22.91
N HIS A 114 -14.08 4.84 -22.51
CA HIS A 114 -13.51 6.10 -22.99
C HIS A 114 -13.28 6.07 -24.50
N GLU A 115 -12.59 5.05 -25.01
CA GLU A 115 -12.33 4.91 -26.45
C GLU A 115 -13.63 4.91 -27.26
N GLU A 116 -14.64 4.12 -26.84
CA GLU A 116 -15.94 4.09 -27.51
C GLU A 116 -16.68 5.44 -27.45
N HIS A 117 -16.55 6.19 -26.36
CA HIS A 117 -17.16 7.51 -26.23
C HIS A 117 -16.45 8.54 -27.12
N ASP A 118 -15.12 8.57 -27.09
CA ASP A 118 -14.30 9.46 -27.91
C ASP A 118 -14.56 9.21 -29.40
N GLU A 119 -14.66 7.95 -29.82
CA GLU A 119 -15.01 7.59 -31.21
C GLU A 119 -16.41 8.08 -31.60
N ARG A 120 -17.40 7.95 -30.72
CA ARG A 120 -18.77 8.46 -30.96
C ARG A 120 -18.81 9.98 -31.08
N MET A 121 -18.07 10.68 -30.23
CA MET A 121 -17.97 12.14 -30.25
C MET A 121 -17.25 12.64 -31.50
N LYS A 122 -16.14 11.99 -31.87
CA LYS A 122 -15.44 12.24 -33.16
C LYS A 122 -16.38 12.02 -34.35
N ALA A 123 -17.15 10.94 -34.34
CA ALA A 123 -18.13 10.65 -35.39
C ALA A 123 -19.29 11.66 -35.45
N ALA A 124 -19.63 12.29 -34.32
CA ALA A 124 -20.61 13.38 -34.23
C ALA A 124 -20.05 14.75 -34.66
N GLY A 125 -18.76 14.83 -35.01
CA GLY A 125 -18.09 16.07 -35.42
C GLY A 125 -17.67 16.97 -34.26
N ALA A 126 -17.59 16.44 -33.04
CA ALA A 126 -17.09 17.18 -31.88
C ALA A 126 -15.59 17.51 -32.04
N SER A 127 -15.20 18.68 -31.57
CA SER A 127 -13.81 19.12 -31.51
C SER A 127 -13.01 18.33 -30.46
N GLU A 128 -11.67 18.32 -30.58
CA GLU A 128 -10.80 17.67 -29.59
C GLU A 128 -10.95 18.26 -28.18
N GLU A 129 -11.20 19.57 -28.06
CA GLU A 129 -11.47 20.19 -26.76
C GLU A 129 -12.80 19.71 -26.16
N GLU A 130 -13.85 19.56 -26.98
CA GLU A 130 -15.14 19.04 -26.49
C GLU A 130 -15.03 17.60 -26.03
N ILE A 131 -14.32 16.74 -26.79
CA ILE A 131 -14.08 15.34 -26.42
C ILE A 131 -13.32 15.26 -25.09
N LYS A 132 -12.31 16.12 -24.90
CA LYS A 132 -11.49 16.11 -23.67
C LYS A 132 -12.28 16.52 -22.43
N HIS A 133 -13.30 17.36 -22.57
CA HIS A 133 -14.12 17.84 -21.44
C HIS A 133 -15.40 17.03 -21.21
N ASP A 134 -15.90 16.31 -22.22
CA ASP A 134 -17.06 15.42 -22.07
C ASP A 134 -16.59 14.02 -21.64
N ILE A 135 -16.55 13.82 -20.32
CA ILE A 135 -16.08 12.56 -19.75
C ILE A 135 -17.27 11.67 -19.38
N PRO A 136 -17.40 10.46 -19.94
CA PRO A 136 -18.52 9.58 -19.65
C PRO A 136 -18.47 9.10 -18.20
N PHE A 137 -19.47 9.47 -17.39
CA PHE A 137 -19.57 9.06 -15.97
C PHE A 137 -19.40 7.55 -15.75
N LYS A 138 -19.87 6.74 -16.70
CA LYS A 138 -19.69 5.28 -16.64
C LYS A 138 -18.21 4.89 -16.68
N ALA A 139 -17.39 5.52 -17.50
CA ALA A 139 -15.96 5.24 -17.53
C ALA A 139 -15.29 5.67 -16.22
N GLU A 140 -15.60 6.87 -15.72
CA GLU A 140 -15.12 7.35 -14.41
C GLU A 140 -15.50 6.41 -13.27
N LEU A 141 -16.73 5.88 -13.27
CA LEU A 141 -17.16 4.89 -12.29
C LEU A 141 -16.32 3.62 -12.40
N PHE A 142 -16.12 3.06 -13.59
CA PHE A 142 -15.29 1.86 -13.77
C PHE A 142 -13.82 2.11 -13.43
N HIS A 143 -13.30 3.31 -13.68
CA HIS A 143 -11.97 3.73 -13.30
C HIS A 143 -11.84 3.76 -11.77
N PHE A 144 -12.75 4.44 -11.08
CA PHE A 144 -12.81 4.49 -9.62
C PHE A 144 -12.98 3.12 -8.96
N LEU A 145 -13.86 2.26 -9.51
CA LEU A 145 -13.99 0.86 -9.06
C LEU A 145 -12.75 0.01 -9.38
N GLY A 146 -11.94 0.45 -10.35
CA GLY A 146 -10.69 -0.19 -10.75
C GLY A 146 -9.47 0.25 -9.94
N GLU A 147 -9.59 1.23 -9.05
CA GLU A 147 -8.52 1.65 -8.15
C GLU A 147 -8.47 0.72 -6.93
N VAL A 148 -7.38 -0.04 -6.80
CA VAL A 148 -7.21 -1.05 -5.74
C VAL A 148 -7.28 -0.45 -4.34
N GLU A 149 -6.84 0.81 -4.20
CA GLU A 149 -6.84 1.56 -2.95
C GLU A 149 -8.26 1.94 -2.49
N VAL A 150 -9.24 2.01 -3.40
CA VAL A 150 -10.63 2.35 -3.09
C VAL A 150 -11.40 1.17 -2.53
N VAL A 151 -11.03 -0.04 -2.94
CA VAL A 151 -11.86 -1.24 -2.79
C VAL A 151 -12.32 -1.46 -1.36
N PHE A 152 -11.40 -1.57 -0.39
CA PHE A 152 -11.77 -1.84 1.01
C PHE A 152 -12.57 -0.71 1.63
N GLY A 153 -12.19 0.54 1.38
CA GLY A 153 -12.89 1.71 1.92
C GLY A 153 -14.32 1.82 1.38
N MET A 154 -14.55 1.49 0.10
CA MET A 154 -15.88 1.43 -0.49
C MET A 154 -16.74 0.34 0.15
N TRP A 155 -16.19 -0.84 0.37
CA TRP A 155 -16.92 -1.95 1.00
C TRP A 155 -17.28 -1.69 2.47
N VAL A 156 -16.68 -0.68 3.13
CA VAL A 156 -17.14 -0.22 4.45
C VAL A 156 -18.59 0.26 4.41
N ILE A 157 -19.07 0.78 3.26
CA ILE A 157 -20.47 1.16 3.09
C ILE A 157 -21.40 -0.06 3.21
N ALA A 158 -21.03 -1.20 2.64
CA ALA A 158 -21.81 -2.42 2.79
C ALA A 158 -21.81 -2.91 4.24
N LEU A 159 -20.65 -2.85 4.89
CA LEU A 159 -20.50 -3.21 6.31
C LEU A 159 -21.32 -2.30 7.24
N LEU A 160 -21.38 -1.00 6.94
CA LEU A 160 -22.23 -0.02 7.62
C LEU A 160 -23.69 -0.47 7.60
N PHE A 161 -24.23 -0.74 6.40
CA PHE A 161 -25.63 -1.12 6.26
C PHE A 161 -25.95 -2.45 6.94
N VAL A 162 -25.05 -3.43 6.85
CA VAL A 162 -25.23 -4.74 7.52
C VAL A 162 -25.14 -4.60 9.04
N THR A 163 -24.20 -3.84 9.57
CA THR A 163 -24.09 -3.58 11.02
C THR A 163 -25.34 -2.86 11.55
N ILE A 164 -25.85 -1.86 10.83
CA ILE A 164 -27.12 -1.20 11.20
C ILE A 164 -28.29 -2.17 11.14
N GLY A 165 -28.33 -3.07 10.15
CA GLY A 165 -29.40 -4.04 9.99
C GLY A 165 -29.44 -5.14 11.06
N PHE A 166 -28.27 -5.58 11.53
CA PHE A 166 -28.15 -6.57 12.61
C PHE A 166 -28.28 -5.96 14.01
N PHE A 167 -27.75 -4.74 14.17
CA PHE A 167 -27.67 -4.04 15.44
C PHE A 167 -28.31 -2.66 15.28
N ASP A 168 -27.51 -1.59 15.19
CA ASP A 168 -27.95 -0.21 15.02
C ASP A 168 -26.79 0.73 14.61
N TRP A 169 -27.11 2.00 14.37
CA TRP A 169 -26.10 3.05 14.09
C TRP A 169 -25.11 3.24 15.25
N THR A 170 -25.57 3.06 16.49
CA THR A 170 -24.74 3.29 17.67
C THR A 170 -23.61 2.26 17.75
N THR A 171 -23.91 1.00 17.45
CA THR A 171 -22.96 -0.11 17.34
C THR A 171 -21.91 0.18 16.28
N PHE A 172 -22.33 0.54 15.06
CA PHE A 172 -21.37 0.88 14.00
C PHE A 172 -20.50 2.10 14.36
N LYS A 173 -21.12 3.18 14.87
CA LYS A 173 -20.39 4.38 15.28
C LYS A 173 -19.38 4.07 16.39
N ASN A 174 -19.77 3.29 17.40
CA ASN A 174 -18.87 2.95 18.49
C ASN A 174 -17.71 2.09 18.00
N TYR A 175 -18.01 1.12 17.12
CA TYR A 175 -17.00 0.32 16.46
C TYR A 175 -15.93 1.17 15.77
N MET A 176 -16.38 2.14 14.97
CA MET A 176 -15.48 3.05 14.25
C MET A 176 -14.72 3.99 15.19
N VAL A 177 -15.38 4.58 16.19
CA VAL A 177 -14.80 5.69 16.96
C VAL A 177 -13.98 5.23 18.16
N TYR A 178 -14.37 4.13 18.80
CA TYR A 178 -13.78 3.68 20.06
C TYR A 178 -13.05 2.35 19.94
N ASP A 179 -13.53 1.44 19.08
CA ASP A 179 -12.95 0.09 18.99
C ASP A 179 -11.85 -0.02 17.92
N ARG A 180 -11.77 0.92 16.99
CA ARG A 180 -10.75 0.97 15.93
C ARG A 180 -9.79 2.16 16.14
N VAL A 181 -8.52 1.93 15.79
CA VAL A 181 -7.46 2.92 15.84
C VAL A 181 -7.02 3.21 14.41
N TYR A 182 -7.05 4.48 14.00
CA TYR A 182 -6.71 4.94 12.64
C TYR A 182 -5.42 5.77 12.59
N ILE A 183 -4.55 5.62 13.59
CA ILE A 183 -3.30 6.38 13.68
C ILE A 183 -2.41 6.08 12.47
N GLU A 184 -2.29 4.80 12.11
CA GLU A 184 -1.42 4.31 11.04
C GLU A 184 -1.86 4.82 9.66
N PRO A 185 -3.14 4.73 9.24
CA PRO A 185 -3.61 5.37 8.01
C PRO A 185 -3.34 6.88 7.95
N MET A 186 -3.59 7.61 9.04
CA MET A 186 -3.35 9.06 9.09
C MET A 186 -1.85 9.38 8.97
N PHE A 187 -1.02 8.60 9.67
CA PHE A 187 0.43 8.72 9.63
C PHE A 187 0.95 8.46 8.20
N VAL A 188 0.47 7.41 7.52
CA VAL A 188 0.85 7.07 6.14
C VAL A 188 0.54 8.22 5.18
N VAL A 189 -0.66 8.80 5.26
CA VAL A 189 -1.04 9.95 4.43
C VAL A 189 -0.04 11.10 4.61
N VAL A 190 0.32 11.41 5.86
CA VAL A 190 1.20 12.52 6.20
C VAL A 190 2.63 12.26 5.76
N ILE A 191 3.20 11.11 6.10
CA ILE A 191 4.60 10.79 5.79
C ILE A 191 4.81 10.66 4.28
N MET A 192 3.87 10.03 3.56
CA MET A 192 3.96 9.91 2.10
C MET A 192 3.83 11.27 1.42
N ALA A 193 2.96 12.15 1.89
CA ALA A 193 2.80 13.50 1.34
C ALA A 193 4.08 14.35 1.50
N ILE A 194 4.79 14.22 2.63
CA ILE A 194 6.05 14.93 2.86
C ILE A 194 7.18 14.26 2.06
N ALA A 195 7.27 12.93 2.08
CA ALA A 195 8.35 12.20 1.46
C ALA A 195 8.31 12.19 -0.07
N SER A 196 7.13 12.31 -0.68
CA SER A 196 6.97 12.44 -2.13
C SER A 196 7.40 13.81 -2.67
N THR A 197 7.73 14.77 -1.79
CA THR A 197 8.15 16.10 -2.23
C THR A 197 9.50 16.09 -2.94
N ARG A 198 9.59 16.93 -3.98
CA ARG A 198 10.78 17.06 -4.83
C ARG A 198 12.09 17.27 -4.04
N PRO A 199 12.18 18.10 -2.98
CA PRO A 199 13.41 18.24 -2.20
C PRO A 199 13.89 16.93 -1.54
N VAL A 200 12.97 16.12 -1.00
CA VAL A 200 13.28 14.84 -0.37
C VAL A 200 13.77 13.84 -1.42
N VAL A 201 13.04 13.75 -2.54
CA VAL A 201 13.39 12.88 -3.68
C VAL A 201 14.77 13.25 -4.25
N LYS A 202 15.04 14.54 -4.50
CA LYS A 202 16.34 15.01 -5.01
C LYS A 202 17.49 14.75 -4.04
N PHE A 203 17.25 14.88 -2.75
CA PHE A 203 18.25 14.51 -1.73
C PHE A 203 18.60 13.03 -1.81
N ALA A 204 17.60 12.14 -1.92
CA ALA A 204 17.82 10.71 -2.10
C ALA A 204 18.57 10.38 -3.41
N GLU A 205 18.25 11.05 -4.52
CA GLU A 205 18.99 10.92 -5.78
C GLU A 205 20.48 11.32 -5.65
N GLN A 206 20.79 12.39 -4.91
CA GLN A 206 22.17 12.82 -4.67
C GLN A 206 22.97 11.77 -3.90
N LEU A 207 22.37 11.13 -2.89
CA LEU A 207 23.01 10.04 -2.14
C LEU A 207 23.34 8.85 -3.05
N LEU A 208 22.44 8.50 -3.97
CA LEU A 208 22.67 7.44 -4.95
C LEU A 208 23.79 7.79 -5.93
N GLY A 209 23.84 9.05 -6.40
CA GLY A 209 24.90 9.54 -7.27
C GLY A 209 26.29 9.50 -6.63
N LEU A 210 26.39 9.85 -5.34
CA LEU A 210 27.63 9.74 -4.58
C LEU A 210 28.12 8.28 -4.49
N ALA A 211 27.22 7.35 -4.20
CA ALA A 211 27.56 5.93 -4.12
C ALA A 211 27.97 5.35 -5.48
N ALA A 212 27.28 5.72 -6.57
CA ALA A 212 27.66 5.31 -7.93
C ALA A 212 29.02 5.88 -8.35
N GLY A 213 29.40 7.05 -7.82
CA GLY A 213 30.71 7.67 -8.04
C GLY A 213 31.87 6.84 -7.53
N LEU A 214 31.69 6.10 -6.42
CA LEU A 214 32.70 5.17 -5.90
C LEU A 214 33.03 4.04 -6.89
N GLY A 215 32.08 3.68 -7.77
CA GLY A 215 32.27 2.70 -8.85
C GLY A 215 32.60 3.31 -10.21
N GLY A 216 33.09 4.55 -10.23
CA GLY A 216 33.52 5.26 -11.45
C GLY A 216 32.36 5.61 -12.39
N HIS A 217 31.13 5.73 -11.87
CA HIS A 217 29.91 6.00 -12.66
C HIS A 217 29.67 5.01 -13.82
N SER A 218 30.21 3.80 -13.73
CA SER A 218 29.96 2.76 -14.74
C SER A 218 28.49 2.31 -14.73
N LYS A 219 28.01 1.75 -15.85
CA LYS A 219 26.67 1.16 -15.97
C LYS A 219 26.38 0.14 -14.86
N ALA A 220 27.37 -0.70 -14.56
CA ALA A 220 27.30 -1.67 -13.48
C ALA A 220 27.26 -1.02 -12.09
N ALA A 221 28.06 0.02 -11.86
CA ALA A 221 28.05 0.75 -10.59
C ALA A 221 26.70 1.41 -10.34
N TRP A 222 26.14 2.12 -11.33
CA TRP A 222 24.79 2.68 -11.23
C TRP A 222 23.73 1.61 -10.96
N TRP A 223 23.72 0.53 -11.74
CA TRP A 223 22.77 -0.57 -11.56
C TRP A 223 22.84 -1.15 -10.14
N PHE A 224 24.05 -1.42 -9.64
CA PHE A 224 24.27 -2.00 -8.32
C PHE A 224 23.91 -1.02 -7.20
N SER A 225 24.33 0.24 -7.30
CA SER A 225 24.01 1.28 -6.32
C SER A 225 22.51 1.52 -6.23
N ILE A 226 21.80 1.59 -7.36
CA ILE A 226 20.35 1.80 -7.37
C ILE A 226 19.64 0.63 -6.67
N LEU A 227 19.96 -0.62 -7.06
CA LEU A 227 19.30 -1.80 -6.51
C LEU A 227 19.67 -2.13 -5.07
N LEU A 228 20.76 -1.57 -4.53
CA LEU A 228 21.16 -1.76 -3.14
C LEU A 228 20.65 -0.62 -2.25
N ILE A 229 20.94 0.61 -2.63
CA ILE A 229 20.78 1.77 -1.75
C ILE A 229 19.37 2.33 -1.82
N ALA A 230 18.75 2.40 -3.00
CA ALA A 230 17.40 2.97 -3.10
C ALA A 230 16.37 2.17 -2.29
N PRO A 231 16.39 0.82 -2.32
CA PRO A 231 15.57 0.02 -1.42
C PRO A 231 15.79 0.29 0.07
N LEU A 232 17.04 0.40 0.52
CA LEU A 232 17.36 0.70 1.92
C LEU A 232 16.97 2.13 2.31
N LEU A 233 17.10 3.10 1.38
CA LEU A 233 16.59 4.45 1.57
C LEU A 233 15.06 4.47 1.71
N GLY A 234 14.37 3.50 1.10
CA GLY A 234 12.94 3.25 1.29
C GLY A 234 12.54 3.15 2.76
N SER A 235 13.40 2.60 3.62
CA SER A 235 13.18 2.59 5.08
C SER A 235 13.15 3.98 5.75
N PHE A 236 13.61 5.03 5.07
CA PHE A 236 13.63 6.38 5.62
C PHE A 236 12.66 7.32 4.91
N ILE A 237 12.35 7.06 3.63
CA ILE A 237 11.45 7.91 2.84
C ILE A 237 10.10 7.28 2.54
N THR A 238 9.94 5.95 2.53
CA THR A 238 8.79 5.13 2.05
C THR A 238 9.07 4.38 0.74
N GLU A 239 8.45 3.22 0.60
CA GLU A 239 8.59 2.35 -0.58
C GLU A 239 8.12 3.00 -1.90
N PRO A 240 6.98 3.74 -1.96
CA PRO A 240 6.55 4.41 -3.21
C PRO A 240 7.55 5.45 -3.73
N ALA A 241 8.17 6.22 -2.83
CA ALA A 241 9.20 7.18 -3.23
C ALA A 241 10.48 6.45 -3.70
N ALA A 242 10.91 5.43 -2.97
CA ALA A 242 12.11 4.66 -3.31
C ALA A 242 11.99 3.95 -4.66
N ILE A 243 10.84 3.33 -4.97
CA ILE A 243 10.66 2.64 -6.25
C ILE A 243 10.63 3.61 -7.42
N THR A 244 10.05 4.78 -7.24
CA THR A 244 9.96 5.81 -8.29
C THR A 244 11.36 6.31 -8.66
N ILE A 245 12.17 6.65 -7.65
CA ILE A 245 13.56 7.05 -7.84
C ILE A 245 14.36 5.93 -8.50
N ALA A 246 14.26 4.71 -7.99
CA ALA A 246 15.00 3.58 -8.51
C ALA A 246 14.62 3.26 -9.97
N ALA A 247 13.33 3.29 -10.29
CA ALA A 247 12.82 3.05 -11.63
C ALA A 247 13.26 4.13 -12.63
N LEU A 248 13.17 5.42 -12.26
CA LEU A 248 13.63 6.53 -13.11
C LEU A 248 15.13 6.48 -13.35
N LEU A 249 15.93 6.20 -12.32
CA LEU A 249 17.38 6.06 -12.46
C LEU A 249 17.76 4.82 -13.25
N LEU A 250 17.09 3.68 -13.05
CA LEU A 250 17.31 2.48 -13.86
C LEU A 250 16.94 2.72 -15.33
N ALA A 251 15.85 3.44 -15.60
CA ALA A 251 15.47 3.84 -16.96
C ALA A 251 16.64 4.55 -17.66
N ASN A 252 17.20 5.56 -16.97
CA ASN A 252 18.21 6.45 -17.53
C ASN A 252 19.65 5.94 -17.42
N GLN A 253 19.95 4.95 -16.57
CA GLN A 253 21.33 4.47 -16.37
C GLN A 253 21.55 3.03 -16.84
N PHE A 254 20.47 2.26 -17.00
CA PHE A 254 20.54 0.85 -17.37
C PHE A 254 19.68 0.53 -18.60
N TYR A 255 18.38 0.77 -18.55
CA TYR A 255 17.46 0.35 -19.63
C TYR A 255 17.66 1.12 -20.93
N LYS A 256 18.13 2.37 -20.89
CA LYS A 256 18.50 3.12 -22.11
C LYS A 256 19.51 2.39 -23.00
N TYR A 257 20.33 1.50 -22.42
CA TYR A 257 21.33 0.71 -23.16
C TYR A 257 20.78 -0.63 -23.67
N LYS A 258 19.44 -0.78 -23.73
CA LYS A 258 18.71 -1.92 -24.30
C LYS A 258 19.25 -3.28 -23.80
N PRO A 259 19.14 -3.57 -22.49
CA PRO A 259 19.56 -4.85 -21.94
C PRO A 259 18.79 -6.02 -22.58
N SER A 260 19.37 -7.22 -22.55
CA SER A 260 18.65 -8.41 -23.03
C SER A 260 17.34 -8.60 -22.24
N SER A 261 16.31 -9.18 -22.87
CA SER A 261 15.01 -9.37 -22.22
C SER A 261 15.14 -10.12 -20.88
N GLY A 262 15.97 -11.17 -20.82
CA GLY A 262 16.23 -11.89 -19.57
C GLY A 262 16.82 -10.98 -18.47
N PHE A 263 17.77 -10.10 -18.82
CA PHE A 263 18.37 -9.20 -17.85
C PHE A 263 17.46 -8.03 -17.46
N ALA A 264 16.63 -7.55 -18.39
CA ALA A 264 15.57 -6.59 -18.12
C ALA A 264 14.57 -7.12 -17.09
N TYR A 265 14.08 -8.37 -17.26
CA TYR A 265 13.18 -9.03 -16.31
C TYR A 265 13.85 -9.36 -14.98
N ALA A 266 15.10 -9.80 -15.01
CA ALA A 266 15.91 -10.05 -13.81
C ALA A 266 16.05 -8.77 -12.96
N THR A 267 16.31 -7.63 -13.60
CA THR A 267 16.48 -6.33 -12.92
C THR A 267 15.19 -5.83 -12.28
N ILE A 268 14.06 -5.87 -12.99
CA ILE A 268 12.78 -5.42 -12.42
C ILE A 268 12.26 -6.35 -11.31
N GLY A 269 12.44 -7.67 -11.45
CA GLY A 269 12.08 -8.63 -10.39
C GLY A 269 12.93 -8.44 -9.13
N LEU A 270 14.23 -8.20 -9.31
CA LEU A 270 15.15 -7.87 -8.20
C LEU A 270 14.79 -6.53 -7.56
N LEU A 271 14.45 -5.50 -8.35
CA LEU A 271 13.99 -4.20 -7.85
C LEU A 271 12.77 -4.36 -6.94
N PHE A 272 11.74 -5.09 -7.39
CA PHE A 272 10.48 -5.22 -6.65
C PHE A 272 10.69 -5.94 -5.31
N VAL A 273 11.44 -7.05 -5.32
CA VAL A 273 11.76 -7.76 -4.07
C VAL A 273 12.61 -6.89 -3.15
N ASN A 274 13.64 -6.23 -3.68
CA ASN A 274 14.50 -5.39 -2.86
C ASN A 274 13.71 -4.23 -2.22
N ILE A 275 12.86 -3.52 -2.98
CA ILE A 275 12.01 -2.45 -2.44
C ILE A 275 11.13 -2.97 -1.31
N SER A 276 10.48 -4.12 -1.52
CA SER A 276 9.56 -4.73 -0.55
C SER A 276 10.23 -5.12 0.78
N VAL A 277 11.46 -5.65 0.74
CA VAL A 277 12.21 -5.98 1.97
C VAL A 277 13.04 -4.80 2.49
N GLY A 278 13.38 -3.85 1.64
CA GLY A 278 14.24 -2.70 1.96
C GLY A 278 13.59 -1.71 2.92
N GLY A 279 12.26 -1.74 3.06
CA GLY A 279 11.49 -0.95 4.02
C GLY A 279 11.50 -1.46 5.47
N THR A 280 12.18 -2.57 5.78
CA THR A 280 12.13 -3.20 7.11
C THR A 280 13.24 -2.75 8.09
N LEU A 281 14.03 -1.71 7.78
CA LEU A 281 15.01 -1.17 8.73
C LEU A 281 14.33 -0.30 9.79
N THR A 282 13.17 0.26 9.49
CA THR A 282 12.40 1.12 10.40
C THR A 282 10.97 0.59 10.54
N HIS A 283 10.28 1.00 11.60
CA HIS A 283 8.94 0.49 11.93
C HIS A 283 7.80 1.20 11.17
N PHE A 284 8.11 2.16 10.31
CA PHE A 284 7.12 3.06 9.71
C PHE A 284 7.14 3.11 8.19
N ALA A 285 8.18 2.58 7.55
CA ALA A 285 8.42 2.78 6.13
C ALA A 285 7.69 1.79 5.22
N ALA A 286 7.63 0.53 5.63
CA ALA A 286 6.90 -0.51 4.93
C ALA A 286 5.48 -0.63 5.53
N PRO A 287 4.40 -0.53 4.72
CA PRO A 287 3.04 -0.81 5.18
C PRO A 287 2.89 -2.10 6.01
N PRO A 288 3.47 -3.26 5.64
CA PRO A 288 3.34 -4.49 6.43
C PRO A 288 3.99 -4.41 7.82
N VAL A 289 5.05 -3.62 7.96
CA VAL A 289 5.70 -3.39 9.25
C VAL A 289 4.89 -2.42 10.09
N LEU A 290 4.41 -1.34 9.48
CA LEU A 290 3.60 -0.34 10.17
C LEU A 290 2.33 -0.95 10.78
N MET A 291 1.67 -1.89 10.08
CA MET A 291 0.47 -2.56 10.59
C MET A 291 0.71 -3.36 11.87
N VAL A 292 1.94 -3.78 12.14
CA VAL A 292 2.29 -4.62 13.30
C VAL A 292 3.08 -3.88 14.37
N ALA A 293 3.68 -2.73 14.03
CA ALA A 293 4.57 -1.98 14.90
C ALA A 293 3.90 -1.61 16.23
N ALA A 294 2.73 -0.97 16.19
CA ALA A 294 2.02 -0.61 17.41
C ALA A 294 1.38 -1.83 18.12
N PRO A 295 0.70 -2.77 17.42
CA PRO A 295 0.12 -3.94 18.08
C PRO A 295 1.13 -4.86 18.79
N TRP A 296 2.36 -4.95 18.31
CA TRP A 296 3.39 -5.83 18.88
C TRP A 296 4.54 -5.08 19.56
N ASP A 297 4.43 -3.75 19.71
CA ASP A 297 5.44 -2.89 20.32
C ASP A 297 6.82 -3.02 19.65
N TRP A 298 6.84 -3.13 18.32
CA TRP A 298 8.06 -3.21 17.53
C TRP A 298 8.51 -1.81 17.15
N ASP A 299 9.54 -1.33 17.85
CA ASP A 299 10.16 -0.04 17.58
C ASP A 299 11.22 -0.11 16.45
N MET A 300 11.86 1.02 16.17
CA MET A 300 12.95 1.07 15.17
C MET A 300 14.12 0.15 15.55
N GLY A 301 14.42 0.01 16.85
CA GLY A 301 15.51 -0.84 17.33
C GLY A 301 15.24 -2.32 17.05
N PHE A 302 14.02 -2.77 17.35
CA PHE A 302 13.56 -4.12 17.07
C PHE A 302 13.63 -4.42 15.57
N MET A 303 13.10 -3.53 14.73
CA MET A 303 13.12 -3.72 13.28
C MET A 303 14.55 -3.80 12.73
N ALA A 304 15.43 -2.89 13.14
CA ALA A 304 16.83 -2.89 12.72
C ALA A 304 17.56 -4.18 13.16
N ALA A 305 17.30 -4.65 14.39
CA ALA A 305 17.98 -5.81 14.98
C ALA A 305 17.47 -7.17 14.46
N ASN A 306 16.20 -7.28 14.06
CA ASN A 306 15.59 -8.56 13.67
C ASN A 306 15.35 -8.71 12.17
N PHE A 307 15.10 -7.61 11.46
CA PHE A 307 14.80 -7.61 10.02
C PHE A 307 15.81 -6.79 9.21
N GLY A 308 16.14 -5.58 9.64
CA GLY A 308 16.86 -4.58 8.83
C GLY A 308 18.21 -5.06 8.31
N TRP A 309 19.06 -5.62 9.17
CA TRP A 309 20.37 -6.12 8.73
C TRP A 309 20.27 -7.37 7.85
N LYS A 310 19.29 -8.25 8.10
CA LYS A 310 19.03 -9.44 7.28
C LYS A 310 18.52 -9.04 5.89
N ALA A 311 17.65 -8.04 5.82
CA ALA A 311 17.19 -7.44 4.57
C ALA A 311 18.35 -6.82 3.78
N ALA A 312 19.18 -6.01 4.44
CA ALA A 312 20.36 -5.41 3.79
C ALA A 312 21.36 -6.46 3.27
N LEU A 313 21.61 -7.51 4.06
CA LEU A 313 22.49 -8.60 3.64
C LEU A 313 21.89 -9.41 2.49
N GLY A 314 20.60 -9.73 2.54
CA GLY A 314 19.94 -10.48 1.48
C GLY A 314 19.82 -9.69 0.17
N ILE A 315 19.57 -8.38 0.23
CA ILE A 315 19.65 -7.46 -0.92
C ILE A 315 21.07 -7.49 -1.50
N LEU A 316 22.10 -7.38 -0.64
CA LEU A 316 23.50 -7.41 -1.08
C LEU A 316 23.86 -8.73 -1.77
N ILE A 317 23.47 -9.88 -1.18
CA ILE A 317 23.70 -11.21 -1.75
C ILE A 317 23.00 -11.35 -3.10
N SER A 318 21.71 -10.96 -3.17
CA SER A 318 20.92 -11.05 -4.39
C SER A 318 21.53 -10.20 -5.51
N ASN A 319 21.90 -8.95 -5.20
CA ASN A 319 22.53 -8.03 -6.16
C ASN A 319 23.89 -8.55 -6.64
N LEU A 320 24.71 -9.12 -5.74
CA LEU A 320 26.01 -9.67 -6.09
C LEU A 320 25.88 -10.89 -7.00
N LEU A 321 24.96 -11.82 -6.68
CA LEU A 321 24.68 -12.99 -7.51
C LEU A 321 24.22 -12.59 -8.90
N TYR A 322 23.26 -11.67 -8.99
CA TYR A 322 22.78 -11.17 -10.29
C TYR A 322 23.88 -10.45 -11.05
N TYR A 323 24.68 -9.61 -10.39
CA TYR A 323 25.84 -8.98 -11.00
C TYR A 323 26.82 -10.02 -11.57
N MET A 324 27.15 -11.07 -10.82
CA MET A 324 28.06 -12.12 -11.30
C MET A 324 27.52 -12.88 -12.52
N VAL A 325 26.22 -13.18 -12.54
CA VAL A 325 25.55 -13.86 -13.67
C VAL A 325 25.56 -12.97 -14.92
N PHE A 326 25.28 -11.67 -14.76
CA PHE A 326 25.12 -10.73 -15.88
C PHE A 326 26.36 -9.87 -16.19
N ARG A 327 27.49 -10.05 -15.48
CA ARG A 327 28.73 -9.27 -15.65
C ARG A 327 29.20 -9.18 -17.11
N GLY A 328 29.08 -10.29 -17.85
CA GLY A 328 29.48 -10.37 -19.26
C GLY A 328 28.56 -9.60 -20.20
N GLN A 329 27.31 -9.32 -19.79
CA GLN A 329 26.36 -8.52 -20.58
C GLN A 329 26.61 -7.03 -20.41
N PHE A 330 27.00 -6.55 -19.22
CA PHE A 330 27.34 -5.14 -19.00
C PHE A 330 28.42 -4.63 -19.95
N ALA A 331 29.42 -5.46 -20.28
CA ALA A 331 30.50 -5.11 -21.20
C ALA A 331 30.07 -5.05 -22.68
N LYS A 332 28.92 -5.64 -23.03
CA LYS A 332 28.34 -5.68 -24.37
C LYS A 332 27.30 -4.59 -24.60
N MET A 333 26.67 -4.12 -23.52
CA MET A 333 25.68 -3.03 -23.55
C MET A 333 26.31 -1.72 -24.02
N GLY A 334 25.66 -1.04 -24.96
CA GLY A 334 26.13 0.23 -25.55
C GLY A 334 27.34 0.11 -26.48
N LYS A 335 27.73 -1.11 -26.91
CA LYS A 335 28.70 -1.32 -28.00
C LYS A 335 28.06 -1.52 -29.38
N GLN A 336 26.75 -1.76 -29.43
CA GLN A 336 26.02 -1.89 -30.70
C GLN A 336 25.69 -0.54 -31.37
N ASP A 337 25.91 0.58 -30.66
CA ASP A 337 25.54 1.92 -31.13
C ASP A 337 26.62 2.59 -32.00
N GLU A 338 27.84 2.04 -32.14
CA GLU A 338 28.87 2.63 -33.01
C GLU A 338 28.73 2.25 -34.50
N VAL A 339 27.92 1.25 -34.85
CA VAL A 339 27.81 0.77 -36.26
C VAL A 339 26.46 1.11 -36.90
N SER A 340 25.50 1.66 -36.15
CA SER A 340 24.16 1.97 -36.69
C SER A 340 23.60 3.35 -36.33
N ALA A 341 24.43 4.25 -35.77
CA ALA A 341 24.07 5.64 -35.50
C ALA A 341 24.15 6.55 -36.74
N SER A 342 23.46 6.17 -37.82
CA SER A 342 23.15 7.09 -38.94
C SER A 342 21.76 6.91 -39.53
N ALA A 343 20.83 6.31 -38.78
CA ALA A 343 19.41 6.45 -39.06
C ALA A 343 18.79 7.20 -37.89
N ASP A 344 18.28 8.39 -38.17
CA ASP A 344 17.62 9.28 -37.22
C ASP A 344 16.76 8.50 -36.23
N PHE A 345 17.25 8.43 -34.99
CA PHE A 345 16.41 8.16 -33.85
C PHE A 345 15.82 9.52 -33.49
N ASP A 346 14.68 9.85 -34.10
CA ASP A 346 13.79 10.86 -33.54
C ASP A 346 13.41 10.37 -32.14
N THR A 347 14.23 10.70 -31.14
CA THR A 347 13.68 11.09 -29.86
C THR A 347 12.55 12.06 -30.21
N PRO A 348 11.30 11.85 -29.75
CA PRO A 348 10.34 12.93 -29.80
C PRO A 348 11.09 14.11 -29.18
N GLU A 349 11.37 15.13 -29.99
CA GLU A 349 11.80 16.41 -29.46
C GLU A 349 10.76 16.68 -28.38
N VAL A 350 11.19 16.72 -27.11
CA VAL A 350 10.38 17.36 -26.09
C VAL A 350 10.24 18.76 -26.65
N GLN A 351 9.10 19.04 -27.29
CA GLN A 351 8.85 20.33 -27.87
C GLN A 351 8.93 21.28 -26.69
N THR A 352 10.06 21.96 -26.59
CA THR A 352 10.27 23.05 -25.65
C THR A 352 9.51 24.23 -26.22
N LEU A 353 8.18 24.10 -26.24
CA LEU A 353 7.28 25.21 -26.48
C LEU A 353 7.72 26.33 -25.54
N LYS A 354 7.72 27.58 -26.00
CA LYS A 354 7.93 28.70 -25.08
C LYS A 354 6.72 28.76 -24.14
N PRO A 355 6.85 29.17 -22.87
CA PRO A 355 5.76 29.18 -21.88
C PRO A 355 4.44 29.78 -22.38
N GLY A 356 4.48 30.77 -23.27
CA GLY A 356 3.29 31.39 -23.89
C GLY A 356 2.63 30.60 -25.02
N ARG A 357 3.07 29.37 -25.32
CA ARG A 357 2.52 28.47 -26.35
C ARG A 357 2.14 27.09 -25.80
N MET A 358 2.29 26.87 -24.49
CA MET A 358 1.89 25.63 -23.83
C MET A 358 0.44 25.76 -23.34
N SER A 359 -0.30 24.65 -23.37
CA SER A 359 -1.51 24.53 -22.57
C SER A 359 -1.19 24.57 -21.07
N HIS A 360 -2.19 24.84 -20.23
CA HIS A 360 -1.99 24.92 -18.78
C HIS A 360 -1.47 23.60 -18.17
N GLU A 361 -1.88 22.45 -18.72
CA GLU A 361 -1.42 21.12 -18.31
C GLU A 361 0.03 20.83 -18.72
N GLU A 362 0.41 21.17 -19.96
CA GLU A 362 1.80 21.01 -20.43
C GLU A 362 2.75 21.91 -19.65
N PHE A 363 2.31 23.12 -19.30
CA PHE A 363 3.07 24.03 -18.44
C PHE A 363 3.23 23.46 -17.03
N GLU A 364 2.16 22.94 -16.40
CA GLU A 364 2.24 22.32 -15.07
C GLU A 364 3.10 21.05 -15.08
N ALA A 365 3.04 20.21 -16.13
CA ALA A 365 3.89 19.03 -16.28
C ALA A 365 5.38 19.40 -16.46
N MET A 366 5.69 20.35 -17.33
CA MET A 366 7.06 20.89 -17.48
C MET A 366 7.54 21.56 -16.19
N TRP A 367 6.66 22.27 -15.47
CA TRP A 367 6.98 22.86 -14.17
C TRP A 367 7.26 21.82 -13.10
N ALA A 368 6.51 20.72 -13.09
CA ALA A 368 6.76 19.58 -12.23
C ALA A 368 8.13 18.92 -12.54
N GLU A 369 8.54 18.93 -13.81
CA GLU A 369 9.83 18.39 -14.27
C GLU A 369 11.00 19.39 -14.21
N ARG A 370 10.79 20.63 -13.73
CA ARG A 370 11.84 21.66 -13.79
C ARG A 370 13.11 21.20 -13.07
N GLU A 371 14.28 21.48 -13.65
CA GLU A 371 15.59 21.15 -13.05
C GLU A 371 16.19 22.27 -12.21
N THR A 372 15.42 23.31 -11.84
CA THR A 372 16.01 24.42 -11.08
C THR A 372 16.59 23.91 -9.76
N SER A 373 17.76 24.43 -9.39
CA SER A 373 18.39 24.15 -8.10
C SER A 373 17.45 24.49 -6.95
N ILE A 374 17.35 23.58 -5.99
CA ILE A 374 16.58 23.76 -4.76
C ILE A 374 17.56 24.27 -3.70
N PRO A 375 17.30 25.43 -3.05
CA PRO A 375 18.11 25.89 -1.93
C PRO A 375 18.21 24.83 -0.84
N TRP A 376 19.43 24.54 -0.38
CA TRP A 376 19.70 23.47 0.58
C TRP A 376 18.90 23.59 1.89
N TRP A 377 18.61 24.82 2.32
CA TRP A 377 17.83 25.08 3.53
C TRP A 377 16.36 24.63 3.39
N ILE A 378 15.78 24.68 2.19
CA ILE A 378 14.43 24.16 1.92
C ILE A 378 14.43 22.64 2.08
N THR A 379 15.45 21.98 1.51
CA THR A 379 15.63 20.53 1.69
C THR A 379 15.76 20.17 3.17
N LEU A 380 16.52 20.93 3.96
CA LEU A 380 16.62 20.69 5.41
C LEU A 380 15.29 20.84 6.14
N VAL A 381 14.48 21.84 5.79
CA VAL A 381 13.15 22.01 6.39
C VAL A 381 12.25 20.80 6.07
N HIS A 382 12.30 20.29 4.83
CA HIS A 382 11.55 19.07 4.47
C HIS A 382 12.01 17.85 5.26
N LEU A 383 13.32 17.64 5.36
CA LEU A 383 13.90 16.54 6.14
C LEU A 383 13.55 16.68 7.63
N PHE A 384 13.49 17.90 8.16
CA PHE A 384 13.04 18.17 9.51
C PHE A 384 11.58 17.77 9.72
N PHE A 385 10.65 18.17 8.84
CA PHE A 385 9.24 17.79 8.96
C PHE A 385 9.01 16.29 8.79
N LEU A 386 9.81 15.64 7.93
CA LEU A 386 9.82 14.19 7.79
C LEU A 386 10.27 13.52 9.10
N ALA A 387 11.38 13.96 9.69
CA ALA A 387 11.87 13.45 10.97
C ALA A 387 10.90 13.74 12.14
N TRP A 388 10.28 14.93 12.16
CA TRP A 388 9.26 15.31 13.13
C TRP A 388 8.04 14.38 13.08
N THR A 389 7.57 14.06 11.87
CA THR A 389 6.44 13.15 11.64
C THR A 389 6.75 11.77 12.20
N VAL A 390 7.94 11.23 11.89
CA VAL A 390 8.40 9.93 12.40
C VAL A 390 8.53 9.94 13.92
N PHE A 391 9.16 10.97 14.50
CA PHE A 391 9.34 11.08 15.95
C PHE A 391 7.99 11.12 16.70
N ASN A 392 6.96 11.71 16.08
CA ASN A 392 5.63 11.84 16.65
C ASN A 392 4.62 10.80 16.13
N ALA A 393 5.07 9.68 15.55
CA ALA A 393 4.19 8.72 14.85
C ALA A 393 3.00 8.20 15.68
N HIS A 394 3.13 8.14 17.00
CA HIS A 394 2.06 7.71 17.92
C HIS A 394 1.07 8.82 18.33
N TYR A 395 1.32 10.08 17.92
CA TYR A 395 0.55 11.24 18.35
C TYR A 395 -0.05 11.98 17.14
N PRO A 396 -1.26 11.61 16.67
CA PRO A 396 -1.93 12.24 15.53
C PRO A 396 -1.96 13.75 15.55
N VAL A 397 -2.26 14.33 16.71
CA VAL A 397 -2.32 15.78 16.89
C VAL A 397 -0.99 16.45 16.50
N MET A 398 0.15 15.82 16.81
CA MET A 398 1.48 16.38 16.59
C MET A 398 1.91 16.29 15.12
N PHE A 399 1.71 15.13 14.48
CA PHE A 399 2.11 14.98 13.07
C PHE A 399 1.12 15.63 12.09
N ILE A 400 -0.18 15.67 12.39
CA ILE A 400 -1.16 16.41 11.56
C ILE A 400 -0.89 17.91 11.65
N SER A 401 -0.64 18.44 12.84
CA SER A 401 -0.26 19.86 13.00
C SER A 401 1.05 20.17 12.27
N GLY A 402 2.02 19.24 12.32
CA GLY A 402 3.25 19.31 11.54
C GLY A 402 2.99 19.39 10.04
N LEU A 403 2.10 18.54 9.51
CA LEU A 403 1.70 18.58 8.09
C LEU A 403 1.07 19.92 7.73
N LEU A 404 0.16 20.46 8.55
CA LEU A 404 -0.49 21.74 8.27
C LEU A 404 0.52 22.89 8.21
N PHE A 405 1.49 22.91 9.13
CA PHE A 405 2.61 23.86 9.07
C PHE A 405 3.48 23.66 7.84
N PHE A 406 3.78 22.40 7.49
CA PHE A 406 4.53 22.04 6.30
C PHE A 406 3.83 22.51 5.02
N LEU A 407 2.52 22.34 4.89
CA LEU A 407 1.75 22.84 3.74
C LEU A 407 1.76 24.38 3.67
N GLY A 408 1.72 25.06 4.82
CA GLY A 408 1.94 26.51 4.89
C GLY A 408 3.34 26.90 4.41
N PHE A 409 4.37 26.16 4.80
CA PHE A 409 5.74 26.33 4.32
C PHE A 409 5.87 26.11 2.81
N MET A 410 5.24 25.05 2.27
CA MET A 410 5.18 24.77 0.83
C MET A 410 4.55 25.94 0.07
N SER A 411 3.49 26.55 0.61
CA SER A 411 2.86 27.73 0.02
C SER A 411 3.81 28.93 -0.03
N LEU A 412 4.55 29.20 1.06
CA LEU A 412 5.54 30.29 1.14
C LEU A 412 6.73 30.09 0.18
N THR A 413 7.09 28.84 -0.09
CA THR A 413 8.25 28.48 -0.92
C THR A 413 7.88 27.91 -2.29
N ALA A 414 6.62 28.09 -2.73
CA ALA A 414 6.10 27.57 -3.98
C ALA A 414 6.93 27.95 -5.23
N THR A 415 7.66 29.07 -5.16
CA THR A 415 8.60 29.48 -6.22
C THR A 415 9.80 28.55 -6.39
N HIS A 416 10.12 27.71 -5.39
CA HIS A 416 11.29 26.83 -5.37
C HIS A 416 10.94 25.35 -5.52
N GLN A 417 9.65 24.99 -5.51
CA GLN A 417 9.22 23.59 -5.47
C GLN A 417 7.84 23.34 -6.07
N ASN A 418 7.52 22.06 -6.27
CA ASN A 418 6.28 21.61 -6.88
C ASN A 418 5.15 21.56 -5.85
N LYS A 419 3.90 21.52 -6.33
CA LYS A 419 2.74 21.26 -5.48
C LYS A 419 2.85 19.88 -4.83
N VAL A 420 2.34 19.74 -3.61
CA VAL A 420 2.23 18.43 -2.94
C VAL A 420 1.12 17.62 -3.59
N GLU A 421 1.43 16.41 -4.04
CA GLU A 421 0.43 15.47 -4.54
C GLU A 421 -0.18 14.69 -3.37
N LEU A 422 -1.41 15.04 -2.99
CA LEU A 422 -2.12 14.37 -1.89
C LEU A 422 -2.96 13.17 -2.34
N ARG A 423 -3.24 13.05 -3.64
CA ARG A 423 -4.10 11.98 -4.19
C ARG A 423 -3.59 10.59 -3.78
N GLY A 424 -2.35 10.26 -4.17
CA GLY A 424 -1.75 8.96 -3.83
C GLY A 424 -1.77 8.66 -2.33
N PRO A 425 -1.21 9.54 -1.48
CA PRO A 425 -1.25 9.35 -0.02
C PRO A 425 -2.66 9.14 0.55
N ILE A 426 -3.64 9.94 0.14
CA ILE A 426 -5.04 9.83 0.62
C ILE A 426 -5.65 8.50 0.22
N MET A 427 -5.42 8.03 -1.01
CA MET A 427 -5.92 6.76 -1.50
C MET A 427 -5.38 5.59 -0.67
N VAL A 428 -4.07 5.59 -0.39
CA VAL A 428 -3.46 4.58 0.49
C VAL A 428 -4.02 4.65 1.91
N GLY A 429 -4.22 5.86 2.46
CA GLY A 429 -4.88 6.02 3.76
C GLY A 429 -6.31 5.48 3.77
N PHE A 430 -7.07 5.69 2.69
CA PHE A 430 -8.42 5.17 2.53
C PHE A 430 -8.45 3.63 2.47
N PHE A 431 -7.50 3.03 1.75
CA PHE A 431 -7.28 1.58 1.72
C PHE A 431 -7.02 1.02 3.12
N LEU A 432 -6.02 1.57 3.83
CA LEU A 432 -5.63 1.10 5.16
C LEU A 432 -6.75 1.32 6.19
N GLY A 433 -7.47 2.43 6.12
CA GLY A 433 -8.64 2.67 6.96
C GLY A 433 -9.76 1.65 6.70
N GLY A 434 -10.02 1.32 5.43
CA GLY A 434 -10.95 0.26 5.06
C GLY A 434 -10.50 -1.10 5.61
N LEU A 435 -9.22 -1.44 5.46
CA LEU A 435 -8.64 -2.68 5.95
C LEU A 435 -8.77 -2.83 7.48
N ILE A 436 -8.45 -1.78 8.25
CA ILE A 436 -8.60 -1.78 9.72
C ILE A 436 -10.06 -2.00 10.12
N THR A 437 -10.99 -1.40 9.37
CA THR A 437 -12.43 -1.48 9.62
C THR A 437 -13.00 -2.87 9.31
N HIS A 438 -12.65 -3.48 8.18
CA HIS A 438 -13.13 -4.83 7.88
C HIS A 438 -12.39 -5.89 8.67
N GLY A 439 -11.07 -5.73 8.75
CA GLY A 439 -10.17 -6.69 9.33
C GLY A 439 -10.42 -6.88 10.82
N GLY A 440 -10.79 -5.83 11.56
CA GLY A 440 -11.16 -5.95 12.96
C GLY A 440 -12.26 -6.97 13.27
N LEU A 441 -13.11 -7.29 12.29
CA LEU A 441 -14.19 -8.29 12.42
C LEU A 441 -13.77 -9.70 12.02
N GLN A 442 -12.53 -9.94 11.58
CA GLN A 442 -12.09 -11.21 10.99
C GLN A 442 -11.37 -12.15 11.99
N ALA A 443 -11.10 -11.67 13.21
CA ALA A 443 -10.35 -12.43 14.22
C ALA A 443 -10.95 -13.82 14.52
N TRP A 444 -12.28 -13.95 14.44
CA TRP A 444 -13.02 -15.16 14.78
C TRP A 444 -12.64 -16.39 13.93
N TRP A 445 -12.20 -16.22 12.69
CA TRP A 445 -11.76 -17.34 11.84
C TRP A 445 -10.25 -17.39 11.65
N ILE A 446 -9.60 -16.23 11.68
CA ILE A 446 -8.15 -16.12 11.46
C ILE A 446 -7.38 -16.76 12.62
N ALA A 447 -7.81 -16.52 13.86
CA ALA A 447 -7.13 -17.03 15.04
C ALA A 447 -6.93 -18.56 15.04
N PRO A 448 -7.98 -19.40 14.86
CA PRO A 448 -7.80 -20.85 14.82
C PRO A 448 -7.04 -21.35 13.58
N VAL A 449 -7.08 -20.61 12.47
CA VAL A 449 -6.35 -20.98 11.24
C VAL A 449 -4.85 -20.71 11.39
N LEU A 450 -4.47 -19.46 11.66
CA LEU A 450 -3.06 -19.07 11.78
C LEU A 450 -2.39 -19.71 13.00
N GLY A 451 -3.09 -19.82 14.12
CA GLY A 451 -2.57 -20.47 15.33
C GLY A 451 -2.27 -21.97 15.18
N SER A 452 -2.75 -22.60 14.10
CA SER A 452 -2.50 -24.03 13.82
C SER A 452 -1.26 -24.28 12.95
N LEU A 453 -0.65 -23.24 12.38
CA LEU A 453 0.48 -23.36 11.45
C LEU A 453 1.82 -23.22 12.18
N ALA A 454 2.77 -24.09 11.86
CA ALA A 454 4.17 -23.91 12.24
C ALA A 454 4.81 -22.74 11.47
N GLU A 455 5.95 -22.25 11.96
CA GLU A 455 6.63 -21.04 11.47
C GLU A 455 6.93 -21.06 9.96
N LEU A 456 7.53 -22.13 9.45
CA LEU A 456 7.89 -22.21 8.03
C LEU A 456 6.65 -22.28 7.11
N PRO A 457 5.66 -23.17 7.34
CA PRO A 457 4.39 -23.12 6.61
C PRO A 457 3.71 -21.76 6.66
N LEU A 458 3.76 -21.08 7.81
CA LEU A 458 3.16 -19.76 8.01
C LEU A 458 3.86 -18.70 7.16
N MET A 459 5.20 -18.68 7.16
CA MET A 459 6.00 -17.78 6.32
C MET A 459 5.74 -18.01 4.83
N LEU A 460 5.75 -19.26 4.37
CA LEU A 460 5.48 -19.60 2.96
C LEU A 460 4.06 -19.22 2.56
N THR A 461 3.08 -19.47 3.43
CA THR A 461 1.68 -19.09 3.20
C THR A 461 1.56 -17.57 3.09
N ALA A 462 2.19 -16.81 3.99
CA ALA A 462 2.21 -15.36 3.94
C ALA A 462 2.88 -14.84 2.65
N THR A 463 3.99 -15.43 2.20
CA THR A 463 4.64 -15.09 0.93
C THR A 463 3.74 -15.33 -0.29
N VAL A 464 3.10 -16.49 -0.37
CA VAL A 464 2.22 -16.83 -1.50
C VAL A 464 0.97 -15.96 -1.51
N LEU A 465 0.34 -15.76 -0.35
CA LEU A 465 -0.84 -14.91 -0.23
C LEU A 465 -0.50 -13.45 -0.58
N THR A 466 0.68 -12.98 -0.18
CA THR A 466 1.13 -11.62 -0.54
C THR A 466 1.42 -11.49 -2.03
N ALA A 467 1.87 -12.55 -2.72
CA ALA A 467 2.05 -12.48 -4.17
C ALA A 467 0.76 -12.11 -4.91
N VAL A 468 -0.40 -12.32 -4.29
CA VAL A 468 -1.72 -12.08 -4.87
C VAL A 468 -2.54 -11.05 -4.08
N ASN A 469 -2.05 -10.54 -2.96
CA ASN A 469 -2.79 -9.63 -2.08
C ASN A 469 -1.85 -8.58 -1.51
N ASP A 470 -2.41 -7.48 -0.99
CA ASP A 470 -1.62 -6.45 -0.35
C ASP A 470 -0.90 -6.97 0.90
N ASN A 471 0.39 -6.66 1.02
CA ASN A 471 1.25 -7.12 2.11
C ASN A 471 0.82 -6.58 3.50
N ALA A 472 0.23 -5.38 3.56
CA ALA A 472 -0.30 -4.78 4.78
C ALA A 472 -1.53 -5.55 5.27
N ALA A 473 -2.36 -6.04 4.34
CA ALA A 473 -3.51 -6.88 4.69
C ALA A 473 -3.08 -8.15 5.43
N ILE A 474 -2.08 -8.87 4.94
CA ILE A 474 -1.64 -10.14 5.55
C ILE A 474 -1.09 -9.94 6.97
N THR A 475 -0.28 -8.91 7.16
CA THR A 475 0.33 -8.61 8.47
C THR A 475 -0.69 -8.04 9.45
N TYR A 476 -1.56 -7.13 9.00
CA TYR A 476 -2.68 -6.64 9.81
C TYR A 476 -3.55 -7.81 10.32
N LEU A 477 -3.93 -8.73 9.43
CA LEU A 477 -4.75 -9.88 9.80
C LEU A 477 -4.08 -10.74 10.90
N ALA A 478 -2.75 -10.87 10.89
CA ALA A 478 -2.03 -11.60 11.93
C ALA A 478 -2.04 -10.89 13.30
N THR A 479 -2.15 -9.56 13.35
CA THR A 479 -2.28 -8.82 14.62
C THR A 479 -3.57 -9.16 15.37
N LEU A 480 -4.57 -9.69 14.67
CA LEU A 480 -5.85 -10.09 15.24
C LEU A 480 -5.79 -11.42 16.00
N VAL A 481 -4.68 -12.15 15.90
CA VAL A 481 -4.50 -13.43 16.59
C VAL A 481 -3.94 -13.18 18.00
N PRO A 482 -4.71 -13.43 19.06
CA PRO A 482 -4.26 -13.18 20.42
C PRO A 482 -3.15 -14.17 20.78
N ASN A 483 -2.13 -13.68 21.49
CA ASN A 483 -1.00 -14.49 21.98
C ASN A 483 -0.27 -15.27 20.88
N LEU A 484 -0.20 -14.74 19.66
CA LEU A 484 0.61 -15.33 18.59
C LEU A 484 2.08 -15.42 19.05
N ALA A 485 2.69 -16.60 18.91
CA ALA A 485 4.07 -16.81 19.32
C ALA A 485 5.03 -15.84 18.59
N GLU A 486 6.07 -15.35 19.28
CA GLU A 486 7.02 -14.37 18.71
C GLU A 486 7.63 -14.84 17.38
N ALA A 487 8.00 -16.12 17.29
CA ALA A 487 8.52 -16.70 16.06
C ALA A 487 7.48 -16.75 14.93
N SER A 488 6.19 -16.92 15.26
CA SER A 488 5.09 -16.84 14.29
C SER A 488 4.82 -15.41 13.83
N LYS A 489 4.88 -14.42 14.74
CA LYS A 489 4.83 -13.00 14.40
C LYS A 489 5.94 -12.65 13.40
N TYR A 490 7.16 -13.08 13.70
CA TYR A 490 8.31 -12.91 12.82
C TYR A 490 8.09 -13.57 11.45
N ALA A 491 7.69 -14.84 11.44
CA ALA A 491 7.47 -15.62 10.23
C ALA A 491 6.42 -15.00 9.28
N VAL A 492 5.30 -14.49 9.83
CA VAL A 492 4.28 -13.81 9.01
C VAL A 492 4.85 -12.57 8.34
N VAL A 493 5.53 -11.72 9.11
CA VAL A 493 6.07 -10.45 8.58
C VAL A 493 7.17 -10.73 7.57
N ALA A 494 8.10 -11.65 7.88
CA ALA A 494 9.13 -12.10 6.94
C ALA A 494 8.52 -12.63 5.64
N GLY A 495 7.46 -13.43 5.74
CA GLY A 495 6.74 -13.95 4.59
C GLY A 495 6.07 -12.86 3.75
N ALA A 496 5.39 -11.92 4.42
CA ALA A 496 4.69 -10.81 3.76
C ALA A 496 5.67 -9.86 3.04
N VAL A 497 6.74 -9.41 3.70
CA VAL A 497 7.72 -8.50 3.07
C VAL A 497 8.47 -9.19 1.93
N THR A 498 8.74 -10.49 2.03
CA THR A 498 9.43 -11.26 0.99
C THR A 498 8.52 -11.48 -0.23
N GLY A 499 7.22 -11.72 -0.01
CA GLY A 499 6.25 -11.95 -1.08
C GLY A 499 5.84 -10.69 -1.84
N GLY A 500 6.01 -9.50 -1.25
CA GLY A 500 5.57 -8.23 -1.83
C GLY A 500 6.23 -7.86 -3.16
N GLY A 501 7.35 -8.51 -3.54
CA GLY A 501 8.00 -8.31 -4.83
C GLY A 501 7.61 -9.29 -5.93
N LEU A 502 6.80 -10.31 -5.65
CA LEU A 502 6.52 -11.42 -6.59
C LEU A 502 5.64 -11.02 -7.76
N THR A 503 4.74 -10.04 -7.58
CA THR A 503 3.84 -9.57 -8.65
C THR A 503 3.63 -8.06 -8.56
N VAL A 504 3.07 -7.50 -9.63
CA VAL A 504 2.67 -6.08 -9.68
C VAL A 504 1.65 -5.72 -8.60
N ILE A 505 0.75 -6.63 -8.25
CA ILE A 505 -0.37 -6.34 -7.33
C ILE A 505 -0.03 -6.61 -5.86
N ALA A 506 1.12 -7.23 -5.59
CA ALA A 506 1.53 -7.65 -4.25
C ALA A 506 1.88 -6.48 -3.31
N ASN A 507 2.20 -5.31 -3.88
CA ASN A 507 2.57 -4.13 -3.12
C ASN A 507 2.25 -2.85 -3.94
N ALA A 508 1.69 -1.84 -3.28
CA ALA A 508 1.29 -0.55 -3.90
C ALA A 508 2.40 0.20 -4.70
N PRO A 509 3.70 0.11 -4.35
CA PRO A 509 4.78 0.70 -5.13
C PRO A 509 4.99 0.00 -6.51
N ASN A 510 4.71 -1.29 -6.63
CA ASN A 510 5.09 -2.07 -7.81
C ASN A 510 4.45 -1.58 -9.14
N PRO A 511 3.16 -1.18 -9.18
CA PRO A 511 2.55 -0.57 -10.36
C PRO A 511 3.28 0.72 -10.79
N ALA A 512 3.74 1.55 -9.85
CA ALA A 512 4.50 2.75 -10.16
C ALA A 512 5.83 2.40 -10.86
N GLY A 513 6.58 1.45 -10.30
CA GLY A 513 7.80 0.94 -10.91
C GLY A 513 7.56 0.31 -12.30
N GLN A 514 6.48 -0.45 -12.45
CA GLN A 514 6.07 -1.04 -13.73
C GLN A 514 5.71 0.03 -14.76
N SER A 515 5.00 1.08 -14.39
CA SER A 515 4.59 2.15 -15.32
C SER A 515 5.80 2.88 -15.92
N ILE A 516 6.82 3.13 -15.11
CA ILE A 516 8.06 3.82 -15.51
C ILE A 516 8.94 2.93 -16.39
N LEU A 517 9.11 1.67 -16.01
CA LEU A 517 10.00 0.73 -16.70
C LEU A 517 9.32 -0.01 -17.86
N GLY A 518 7.99 -0.06 -17.88
CA GLY A 518 7.20 -0.86 -18.81
C GLY A 518 7.45 -0.53 -20.28
N ARG A 519 7.76 0.73 -20.59
CA ARG A 519 8.13 1.20 -21.93
C ARG A 519 9.38 0.55 -22.53
N PHE A 520 10.23 -0.07 -21.71
CA PHE A 520 11.43 -0.78 -22.18
C PHE A 520 11.17 -2.26 -22.52
N PHE A 521 9.91 -2.69 -22.49
CA PHE A 521 9.48 -4.04 -22.82
C PHE A 521 8.53 -4.00 -24.03
N GLU A 522 8.80 -4.80 -25.07
CA GLU A 522 8.09 -4.76 -26.36
C GLU A 522 6.56 -4.85 -26.27
N ASN A 523 6.03 -5.57 -25.29
CA ASN A 523 4.58 -5.74 -25.05
C ASN A 523 4.21 -5.38 -23.60
N GLY A 524 4.95 -4.46 -22.98
CA GLY A 524 4.89 -4.21 -21.55
C GLY A 524 5.46 -5.36 -20.70
N VAL A 525 5.36 -5.22 -19.39
CA VAL A 525 5.87 -6.22 -18.43
C VAL A 525 4.93 -7.40 -18.38
N ASN A 526 5.40 -8.56 -18.85
CA ASN A 526 4.66 -9.82 -18.78
C ASN A 526 4.60 -10.32 -17.33
N PRO A 527 3.41 -10.55 -16.74
CA PRO A 527 3.26 -10.94 -15.34
C PRO A 527 3.95 -12.26 -14.99
N LEU A 528 3.92 -13.25 -15.90
CA LEU A 528 4.54 -14.56 -15.65
C LEU A 528 6.06 -14.47 -15.66
N LYS A 529 6.64 -13.70 -16.60
CA LYS A 529 8.09 -13.47 -16.64
C LYS A 529 8.58 -12.69 -15.43
N LEU A 530 7.80 -11.72 -14.94
CA LEU A 530 8.08 -10.99 -13.71
C LEU A 530 8.05 -11.93 -12.49
N LEU A 531 7.01 -12.75 -12.36
CA LEU A 531 6.90 -13.72 -11.27
C LEU A 531 8.13 -14.64 -11.25
N VAL A 532 8.48 -15.22 -12.39
CA VAL A 532 9.64 -16.12 -12.52
C VAL A 532 10.95 -15.39 -12.19
N SER A 533 11.12 -14.14 -12.60
CA SER A 533 12.35 -13.39 -12.32
C SER A 533 12.46 -12.91 -10.86
N ALA A 534 11.34 -12.73 -10.16
CA ALA A 534 11.27 -12.38 -8.75
C ALA A 534 11.42 -13.59 -7.81
N LEU A 535 11.19 -14.83 -8.27
CA LEU A 535 11.27 -16.03 -7.43
C LEU A 535 12.65 -16.22 -6.77
N ILE A 536 13.73 -16.07 -7.52
CA ILE A 536 15.09 -16.27 -6.98
C ILE A 536 15.42 -15.30 -5.84
N PRO A 537 15.28 -13.96 -6.00
CA PRO A 537 15.53 -13.04 -4.90
C PRO A 537 14.54 -13.24 -3.75
N THR A 538 13.30 -13.62 -4.03
CA THR A 538 12.32 -14.00 -2.98
C THR A 538 12.84 -15.18 -2.15
N ILE A 539 13.36 -16.23 -2.78
CA ILE A 539 13.93 -17.40 -2.08
C ILE A 539 15.16 -16.99 -1.27
N ILE A 540 16.08 -16.21 -1.85
CA ILE A 540 17.26 -15.71 -1.15
C ILE A 540 16.83 -14.92 0.09
N MET A 541 15.83 -14.05 -0.05
CA MET A 541 15.34 -13.25 1.06
C MET A 541 14.66 -14.07 2.14
N GLY A 542 13.80 -15.01 1.76
CA GLY A 542 13.17 -15.94 2.70
C GLY A 542 14.20 -16.75 3.49
N LEU A 543 15.26 -17.21 2.83
CA LEU A 543 16.39 -17.89 3.48
C LEU A 543 17.14 -16.95 4.44
N CYS A 544 17.40 -15.70 4.03
CA CYS A 544 18.07 -14.73 4.90
C CYS A 544 17.26 -14.42 6.17
N PHE A 545 15.92 -14.31 6.08
CA PHE A 545 15.09 -14.07 7.26
C PHE A 545 14.97 -15.29 8.17
N MET A 546 14.85 -16.49 7.61
CA MET A 546 14.57 -17.70 8.39
C MET A 546 15.82 -18.44 8.90
N ALA A 547 16.98 -18.28 8.26
CA ALA A 547 18.19 -19.02 8.59
C ALA A 547 19.26 -18.22 9.36
N LEU A 548 19.24 -16.89 9.24
CA LEU A 548 20.05 -15.96 10.03
C LEU A 548 19.23 -15.46 11.22
#